data_AF-A0A062V253-F1
#
_entry.id   AF-A0A062V253-F1
#
_cell.length_a   1.000
_cell.length_b   1.000
_cell.length_c   1.000
_cell.angle_alpha   90.00
_cell.angle_beta   90.00
_cell.angle_gamma   90.00
#
_symmetry.space_group_name_H-M   'P 1'
#
loop_
_entity.id
_entity.type
_entity.pdbx_description
1 polymer ?
#
loop_
_entity_poly.entity_id
_entity_poly.type
_entity_poly.pdbx_seq_one_letter_code
_entity_poly.pdbx_strand_id
1 'polypeptide(L)'
;MLFKLDTKNECIDIVKRVYLKDLNWDERKLQKLLFENLDRVIREEELLVIMQSRRWQEEPDLMAIDEKGSLYIFELKAWETQSSNVLQVLRYGQIFGQYDYEQLNNLFSNFSRETLIEAHRKRFPDANICEGDFNKKQHYIVLTNGIDIKTREAILYWKKQGLEIKGWIYRIYQTTSGEIYLEFNTYKTVDDPFEDIEEGYYIVNTNYSNNPLCHKDMLENKKAAAYYHPWKNHVKRLQRGDYVFLYQSGIGIVARGTVKSDLKKSHYPGKPKDIDEEYYVELKSFSEIKKPLTATEIKTITSIDYRFMMTCFSVDRESGNKIWNELTKRI
;
A
#
# COMPACT_ATOMS: atom_id res chain seq x y z
N MET A 1 -3.73 -0.97 -10.01
CA MET A 1 -4.57 -2.01 -10.63
C MET A 1 -3.85 -2.55 -11.85
N LEU A 2 -3.86 -3.87 -12.07
CA LEU A 2 -3.32 -4.51 -13.28
C LEU A 2 -4.49 -5.09 -14.09
N PHE A 3 -4.51 -4.82 -15.39
CA PHE A 3 -5.53 -5.34 -16.30
C PHE A 3 -4.90 -6.28 -17.32
N LYS A 4 -5.58 -7.38 -17.64
CA LYS A 4 -5.30 -8.23 -18.79
C LYS A 4 -6.15 -7.73 -19.96
N LEU A 5 -5.49 -7.30 -21.03
CA LEU A 5 -6.15 -6.90 -22.28
C LEU A 5 -6.27 -8.12 -23.20
N ASP A 6 -7.50 -8.50 -23.53
CA ASP A 6 -7.77 -9.42 -24.64
C ASP A 6 -8.04 -8.61 -25.90
N THR A 7 -7.04 -8.51 -26.77
CA THR A 7 -7.13 -7.76 -28.02
C THR A 7 -8.01 -8.43 -29.07
N LYS A 8 -8.35 -9.71 -28.92
CA LYS A 8 -9.22 -10.42 -29.85
C LYS A 8 -10.69 -10.16 -29.55
N ASN A 9 -11.03 -10.16 -28.27
CA ASN A 9 -12.41 -9.94 -27.80
C ASN A 9 -12.67 -8.48 -27.38
N GLU A 10 -11.66 -7.61 -27.49
CA GLU A 10 -11.70 -6.19 -27.11
C GLU A 10 -12.18 -5.97 -25.66
N CYS A 11 -11.81 -6.88 -24.74
CA CYS A 11 -12.19 -6.82 -23.34
C CYS A 11 -10.98 -6.67 -22.42
N ILE A 12 -11.23 -6.15 -21.23
CA ILE A 12 -10.24 -6.02 -20.16
C ILE A 12 -10.73 -6.76 -18.92
N ASP A 13 -9.86 -7.59 -18.36
CA ASP A 13 -10.12 -8.30 -17.11
C ASP A 13 -9.18 -7.78 -16.02
N ILE A 14 -9.70 -7.62 -14.81
CA ILE A 14 -8.88 -7.23 -13.66
C ILE A 14 -8.06 -8.45 -13.22
N VAL A 15 -6.74 -8.26 -13.10
CA VAL A 15 -5.85 -9.30 -12.59
C VAL A 15 -5.89 -9.28 -11.06
N LYS A 16 -6.15 -10.44 -10.47
CA LYS A 16 -6.30 -10.58 -9.01
C LYS A 16 -4.97 -10.27 -8.31
N ARG A 17 -5.02 -9.43 -7.27
CA ARG A 17 -3.90 -9.23 -6.35
C ARG A 17 -3.74 -10.45 -5.44
N VAL A 18 -2.51 -10.90 -5.28
CA VAL A 18 -2.13 -11.99 -4.37
C VAL A 18 -0.99 -11.54 -3.47
N TYR A 19 -0.71 -12.32 -2.43
CA TYR A 19 0.34 -12.07 -1.47
C TYR A 19 1.43 -13.13 -1.51
N LEU A 20 2.61 -12.81 -0.96
CA LEU A 20 3.70 -13.79 -0.82
C LEU A 20 3.24 -15.06 -0.12
N LYS A 21 2.42 -14.93 0.94
CA LYS A 21 1.84 -16.06 1.66
C LYS A 21 0.97 -16.95 0.78
N ASP A 22 0.25 -16.38 -0.18
CA ASP A 22 -0.59 -17.13 -1.12
C ASP A 22 0.27 -17.95 -2.10
N LEU A 23 1.55 -17.59 -2.25
CA LEU A 23 2.54 -18.29 -3.06
C LEU A 23 3.45 -19.23 -2.26
N ASN A 24 3.22 -19.40 -0.95
CA ASN A 24 4.16 -20.07 -0.02
C ASN A 24 5.58 -19.46 -0.07
N TRP A 25 5.65 -18.13 -0.22
CA TRP A 25 6.87 -17.35 -0.16
C TRP A 25 6.99 -16.61 1.17
N ASP A 26 8.19 -16.60 1.72
CA ASP A 26 8.57 -15.74 2.85
C ASP A 26 9.37 -14.52 2.35
N GLU A 27 9.69 -13.63 3.29
CA GLU A 27 10.48 -12.42 3.01
C GLU A 27 11.80 -12.73 2.34
N ARG A 28 12.47 -13.78 2.81
CA ARG A 28 13.79 -14.19 2.35
C ARG A 28 13.77 -14.63 0.90
N LYS A 29 12.72 -15.33 0.45
CA LYS A 29 12.56 -15.67 -0.97
C LYS A 29 12.39 -14.43 -1.84
N LEU A 30 11.59 -13.45 -1.40
CA LEU A 30 11.43 -12.20 -2.16
C LEU A 30 12.72 -11.38 -2.17
N GLN A 31 13.39 -11.22 -1.02
CA GLN A 31 14.68 -10.56 -0.89
C GLN A 31 15.70 -11.19 -1.85
N LYS A 32 15.82 -12.53 -1.82
CA LYS A 32 16.71 -13.26 -2.71
C LYS A 32 16.38 -13.00 -4.19
N LEU A 33 15.11 -13.13 -4.58
CA LEU A 33 14.68 -12.83 -5.95
C LEU A 33 15.08 -11.41 -6.35
N LEU A 34 14.84 -10.45 -5.46
CA LEU A 34 15.14 -9.04 -5.69
C LEU A 34 16.62 -8.77 -5.85
N PHE A 35 17.46 -9.36 -5.01
CA PHE A 35 18.91 -9.17 -5.08
C PHE A 35 19.52 -9.85 -6.31
N GLU A 36 19.02 -11.02 -6.69
CA GLU A 36 19.48 -11.71 -7.91
C GLU A 36 19.02 -11.02 -9.20
N ASN A 37 18.03 -10.11 -9.12
CA ASN A 37 17.46 -9.39 -10.26
C ASN A 37 17.43 -7.87 -10.03
N LEU A 38 18.34 -7.37 -9.19
CA LEU A 38 18.34 -5.97 -8.78
C LEU A 38 18.49 -5.05 -10.00
N ASP A 39 19.14 -5.55 -11.05
CA ASP A 39 19.36 -4.96 -12.36
C ASP A 39 18.13 -4.64 -13.16
N ARG A 40 17.11 -5.45 -12.93
CA ARG A 40 15.84 -5.34 -13.62
C ARG A 40 14.83 -4.57 -12.79
N VAL A 41 14.97 -4.61 -11.47
CA VAL A 41 14.01 -4.03 -10.52
C VAL A 41 14.34 -2.58 -10.20
N ILE A 42 15.61 -2.31 -9.94
CA ILE A 42 16.16 -0.98 -9.80
C ILE A 42 16.79 -0.67 -11.15
N ARG A 43 16.38 0.42 -11.81
CA ARG A 43 17.00 0.85 -13.06
C ARG A 43 18.50 1.03 -12.81
N GLU A 44 19.27 0.03 -13.19
CA GLU A 44 20.56 -0.23 -12.55
C GLU A 44 21.67 0.70 -13.02
N GLU A 45 21.44 1.56 -14.01
CA GLU A 45 22.40 2.59 -14.39
C GLU A 45 22.76 3.53 -13.22
N GLU A 46 22.03 3.50 -12.10
CA GLU A 46 22.19 4.44 -10.99
C GLU A 46 22.88 3.88 -9.72
N LEU A 47 23.07 2.56 -9.52
CA LEU A 47 23.59 2.01 -8.24
C LEU A 47 24.65 0.89 -8.36
N LEU A 48 25.58 0.89 -7.40
CA LEU A 48 26.58 -0.16 -7.11
C LEU A 48 26.26 -0.81 -5.76
N VAL A 49 25.94 -2.10 -5.74
CA VAL A 49 25.71 -2.84 -4.48
C VAL A 49 27.03 -3.05 -3.73
N ILE A 50 27.05 -2.72 -2.44
CA ILE A 50 28.24 -2.84 -1.60
C ILE A 50 28.08 -3.79 -0.41
N MET A 51 26.84 -4.11 -0.03
CA MET A 51 26.54 -5.03 1.06
C MET A 51 25.17 -5.68 0.88
N GLN A 52 25.04 -6.94 1.31
CA GLN A 52 23.77 -7.65 1.50
C GLN A 52 23.75 -8.27 2.89
N SER A 53 22.58 -8.33 3.52
CA SER A 53 22.45 -8.86 4.89
C SER A 53 22.88 -10.32 5.00
N ARG A 54 23.57 -10.64 6.10
CA ARG A 54 23.96 -12.01 6.46
C ARG A 54 23.05 -12.54 7.56
N ARG A 55 22.91 -13.88 7.61
CA ARG A 55 22.06 -14.52 8.63
C ARG A 55 22.51 -14.14 10.05
N TRP A 56 21.54 -13.79 10.89
CA TRP A 56 21.69 -13.54 12.34
C TRP A 56 22.50 -12.27 12.71
N GLN A 57 22.82 -11.42 11.74
CA GLN A 57 23.44 -10.12 11.96
C GLN A 57 22.38 -9.02 11.91
N GLU A 58 22.59 -7.95 12.68
CA GLU A 58 21.74 -6.78 12.59
C GLU A 58 22.23 -5.84 11.48
N GLU A 59 21.96 -6.23 10.24
CA GLU A 59 22.41 -5.56 9.03
C GLU A 59 21.21 -5.12 8.19
N PRO A 60 21.30 -3.98 7.46
CA PRO A 60 20.32 -3.65 6.44
C PRO A 60 20.31 -4.72 5.38
N ASP A 61 19.13 -4.97 4.81
CA ASP A 61 18.94 -5.99 3.79
C ASP A 61 19.86 -5.81 2.58
N LEU A 62 20.07 -4.56 2.18
CA LEU A 62 20.99 -4.19 1.11
C LEU A 62 21.55 -2.79 1.36
N MET A 63 22.82 -2.60 1.03
CA MET A 63 23.40 -1.27 0.83
C MET A 63 23.99 -1.12 -0.56
N ALA A 64 23.81 0.06 -1.14
CA ALA A 64 24.33 0.42 -2.44
C ALA A 64 24.82 1.86 -2.49
N ILE A 65 25.59 2.22 -3.51
CA ILE A 65 26.13 3.56 -3.72
C ILE A 65 25.80 4.05 -5.12
N ASP A 66 25.43 5.33 -5.25
CA ASP A 66 25.17 5.96 -6.56
C ASP A 66 26.41 6.58 -7.20
N GLU A 67 26.25 7.14 -8.40
CA GLU A 67 27.30 7.83 -9.16
C GLU A 67 28.01 8.94 -8.35
N LYS A 68 27.34 9.52 -7.34
CA LYS A 68 27.83 10.65 -6.52
C LYS A 68 28.47 10.19 -5.21
N GLY A 69 28.52 8.89 -4.94
CA GLY A 69 29.01 8.35 -3.68
C GLY A 69 27.96 8.35 -2.55
N SER A 70 26.67 8.65 -2.85
CA SER A 70 25.61 8.64 -1.83
C SER A 70 25.26 7.22 -1.43
N LEU A 71 25.08 6.97 -0.13
CA LEU A 71 24.76 5.65 0.41
C LEU A 71 23.25 5.41 0.41
N TYR A 72 22.80 4.32 -0.20
CA TYR A 72 21.43 3.83 -0.16
C TYR A 72 21.34 2.67 0.80
N ILE A 73 20.43 2.77 1.76
CA ILE A 73 20.18 1.74 2.78
C ILE A 73 18.76 1.21 2.56
N PHE A 74 18.65 -0.07 2.25
CA PHE A 74 17.39 -0.72 1.94
C PHE A 74 16.95 -1.63 3.08
N GLU A 75 15.66 -1.58 3.37
CA GLU A 75 14.96 -2.55 4.20
C GLU A 75 13.75 -3.07 3.46
N LEU A 76 13.68 -4.38 3.29
CA LEU A 76 12.64 -5.09 2.59
C LEU A 76 11.72 -5.76 3.61
N LYS A 77 10.42 -5.54 3.49
CA LYS A 77 9.42 -6.18 4.35
C LYS A 77 8.37 -6.90 3.52
N ALA A 78 8.14 -8.16 3.85
CA ALA A 78 7.17 -9.02 3.17
C ALA A 78 5.78 -9.03 3.82
N TRP A 79 5.67 -8.61 5.08
CA TRP A 79 4.47 -8.76 5.89
C TRP A 79 4.01 -7.44 6.53
N GLU A 80 2.73 -7.40 6.92
CA GLU A 80 2.09 -6.25 7.58
C GLU A 80 2.58 -6.03 9.01
N THR A 81 2.78 -4.75 9.33
CA THR A 81 2.96 -4.12 10.65
C THR A 81 4.26 -4.39 11.42
N GLN A 82 5.05 -3.33 11.56
CA GLN A 82 5.08 -2.48 12.75
C GLN A 82 5.73 -1.14 12.36
N SER A 83 5.37 -0.06 13.05
CA SER A 83 6.04 1.25 12.92
C SER A 83 7.55 1.20 13.24
N SER A 84 8.06 0.06 13.70
CA SER A 84 9.47 -0.25 13.90
C SER A 84 10.29 -0.29 12.61
N ASN A 85 9.68 -0.52 11.44
CA ASN A 85 10.44 -0.69 10.18
C ASN A 85 11.18 0.59 9.77
N VAL A 86 10.51 1.73 9.89
CA VAL A 86 11.16 3.03 9.68
C VAL A 86 12.26 3.24 10.70
N LEU A 87 12.02 2.92 11.98
CA LEU A 87 13.02 3.04 13.03
C LEU A 87 14.25 2.17 12.78
N GLN A 88 14.08 0.97 12.19
CA GLN A 88 15.16 0.07 11.83
C GLN A 88 16.05 0.68 10.75
N VAL A 89 15.45 1.24 9.69
CA VAL A 89 16.20 1.95 8.64
C VAL A 89 16.91 3.19 9.19
N LEU A 90 16.28 3.93 10.11
CA LEU A 90 16.91 5.05 10.80
C LEU A 90 18.09 4.59 11.66
N ARG A 91 17.96 3.45 12.35
CA ARG A 91 19.03 2.85 13.15
C ARG A 91 20.21 2.47 12.26
N TYR A 92 19.97 1.90 11.09
CA TYR A 92 21.01 1.65 10.10
C TYR A 92 21.65 2.95 9.62
N GLY A 93 20.87 4.00 9.39
CA GLY A 93 21.40 5.35 9.12
C GLY A 93 22.34 5.86 10.20
N GLN A 94 22.01 5.66 11.48
CA GLN A 94 22.87 6.06 12.59
C GLN A 94 24.19 5.29 12.63
N ILE A 95 24.19 4.02 12.23
CA ILE A 95 25.37 3.16 12.23
C ILE A 95 26.21 3.44 10.99
N PHE A 96 25.65 3.19 9.80
CA PHE A 96 26.37 3.20 8.53
C PHE A 96 26.51 4.60 7.92
N GLY A 97 25.64 5.56 8.28
CA GLY A 97 25.78 6.95 7.84
C GLY A 97 26.99 7.67 8.44
N GLN A 98 27.61 7.10 9.49
CA GLN A 98 28.86 7.60 10.07
C GLN A 98 30.11 6.98 9.47
N TYR A 99 29.97 5.99 8.58
CA TYR A 99 31.12 5.28 8.03
C TYR A 99 31.91 6.18 7.08
N ASP A 100 33.22 6.19 7.23
CA ASP A 100 34.12 6.75 6.24
C ASP A 100 34.36 5.77 5.07
N TYR A 101 35.15 6.20 4.09
CA TYR A 101 35.48 5.38 2.94
C TYR A 101 36.15 4.06 3.32
N GLU A 102 37.11 4.07 4.24
CA GLU A 102 37.82 2.85 4.65
C GLU A 102 36.86 1.84 5.27
N GLN A 103 35.94 2.30 6.11
CA GLN A 103 34.92 1.44 6.70
C GLN A 103 33.97 0.86 5.64
N LEU A 104 33.54 1.65 4.65
CA LEU A 104 32.72 1.17 3.54
C LEU A 104 33.48 0.22 2.61
N ASN A 105 34.75 0.50 2.34
CA ASN A 105 35.63 -0.35 1.54
C ASN A 105 35.86 -1.71 2.23
N ASN A 106 36.02 -1.72 3.56
CA ASN A 106 36.10 -2.93 4.36
C ASN A 106 34.81 -3.76 4.26
N LEU A 107 33.62 -3.13 4.26
CA LEU A 107 32.37 -3.85 4.01
C LEU A 107 32.34 -4.48 2.62
N PHE A 108 32.72 -3.71 1.59
CA PHE A 108 32.73 -4.15 0.21
C PHE A 108 33.72 -5.29 -0.06
N SER A 109 34.86 -5.29 0.62
CA SER A 109 35.91 -6.31 0.49
C SER A 109 35.43 -7.74 0.81
N ASN A 110 34.29 -7.88 1.52
CA ASN A 110 33.67 -9.19 1.76
C ASN A 110 33.04 -9.80 0.51
N PHE A 111 32.75 -8.98 -0.52
CA PHE A 111 32.05 -9.36 -1.74
C PHE A 111 32.94 -9.27 -2.98
N SER A 112 33.93 -8.36 -2.97
CA SER A 112 34.81 -8.10 -4.11
C SER A 112 36.28 -8.08 -3.68
N ARG A 113 37.17 -8.43 -4.61
CA ARG A 113 38.62 -8.26 -4.45
C ARG A 113 39.11 -6.87 -4.85
N GLU A 114 38.25 -6.11 -5.53
CA GLU A 114 38.53 -4.74 -5.96
C GLU A 114 38.23 -3.78 -4.82
N THR A 115 38.91 -2.62 -4.82
CA THR A 115 38.53 -1.55 -3.91
C THR A 115 37.19 -0.96 -4.32
N LEU A 116 36.47 -0.38 -3.36
CA LEU A 116 35.18 0.26 -3.60
C LEU A 116 35.28 1.35 -4.67
N ILE A 117 36.34 2.17 -4.65
CA ILE A 117 36.51 3.24 -5.65
C ILE A 117 36.82 2.70 -7.05
N GLU A 118 37.53 1.57 -7.17
CA GLU A 118 37.78 0.94 -8.47
C GLU A 118 36.48 0.37 -9.06
N ALA A 119 35.70 -0.33 -8.24
CA ALA A 119 34.40 -0.86 -8.66
C ALA A 119 33.43 0.27 -9.02
N HIS A 120 33.43 1.36 -8.25
CA HIS A 120 32.63 2.56 -8.53
C HIS A 120 32.99 3.19 -9.88
N ARG A 121 34.28 3.41 -10.16
CA ARG A 121 34.74 3.97 -11.45
C ARG A 121 34.39 3.07 -12.64
N LYS A 122 34.42 1.75 -12.46
CA LYS A 122 33.98 0.81 -13.51
C LYS A 122 32.48 0.91 -13.76
N ARG A 123 31.69 1.07 -12.69
CA ARG A 123 30.24 1.17 -12.75
C ARG A 123 29.78 2.52 -13.31
N PHE A 124 30.47 3.60 -12.95
CA PHE A 124 30.16 4.98 -13.29
C PHE A 124 31.39 5.66 -13.92
N PRO A 125 31.72 5.38 -15.19
CA PRO A 125 32.94 5.90 -15.83
C PRO A 125 33.02 7.42 -15.89
N ASP A 126 31.87 8.09 -15.97
CA ASP A 126 31.76 9.55 -16.05
C ASP A 126 31.77 10.25 -14.68
N ALA A 127 31.68 9.49 -13.58
CA ALA A 127 31.69 10.04 -12.23
C ALA A 127 33.12 10.46 -11.84
N ASN A 128 33.27 11.72 -11.45
CA ASN A 128 34.52 12.26 -10.95
C ASN A 128 34.44 12.47 -9.43
N ILE A 129 34.60 11.38 -8.67
CA ILE A 129 34.60 11.39 -7.20
C ILE A 129 35.90 10.81 -6.63
N CYS A 130 36.25 11.23 -5.43
CA CYS A 130 37.35 10.70 -4.62
C CYS A 130 36.81 9.95 -3.39
N GLU A 131 37.70 9.27 -2.66
CA GLU A 131 37.33 8.53 -1.43
C GLU A 131 36.59 9.42 -0.43
N GLY A 132 36.96 10.69 -0.33
CA GLY A 132 36.33 11.66 0.57
C GLY A 132 34.89 12.03 0.22
N ASP A 133 34.39 11.69 -0.97
CA ASP A 133 33.02 12.00 -1.42
C ASP A 133 32.01 10.90 -1.07
N PHE A 134 32.49 9.72 -0.69
CA PHE A 134 31.62 8.61 -0.30
C PHE A 134 30.87 8.93 1.00
N ASN A 135 29.61 8.53 1.04
CA ASN A 135 28.74 8.58 2.22
C ASN A 135 28.47 9.99 2.78
N LYS A 136 28.50 11.03 1.95
CA LYS A 136 28.10 12.39 2.38
C LYS A 136 26.59 12.59 2.45
N LYS A 137 25.83 11.69 1.83
CA LYS A 137 24.37 11.70 1.81
C LYS A 137 23.85 10.28 1.90
N GLN A 138 22.79 10.08 2.68
CA GLN A 138 22.11 8.80 2.82
C GLN A 138 20.69 8.86 2.28
N HIS A 139 20.29 7.82 1.57
CA HIS A 139 18.94 7.57 1.09
C HIS A 139 18.38 6.32 1.77
N TYR A 140 17.19 6.45 2.34
CA TYR A 140 16.56 5.39 3.12
C TYR A 140 15.41 4.79 2.31
N ILE A 141 15.51 3.52 1.95
CA ILE A 141 14.51 2.86 1.11
C ILE A 141 13.80 1.78 1.93
N VAL A 142 12.47 1.94 2.08
CA VAL A 142 11.61 0.96 2.74
C VAL A 142 10.73 0.30 1.69
N LEU A 143 11.01 -0.95 1.35
CA LEU A 143 10.20 -1.72 0.41
C LEU A 143 9.08 -2.44 1.17
N THR A 144 7.83 -2.20 0.75
CA THR A 144 6.61 -2.72 1.38
C THR A 144 5.63 -3.23 0.33
N ASN A 145 4.69 -4.08 0.72
CA ASN A 145 3.58 -4.51 -0.13
C ASN A 145 2.52 -3.40 -0.36
N GLY A 146 2.68 -2.22 0.26
CA GLY A 146 1.86 -1.03 0.04
C GLY A 146 0.58 -0.93 0.86
N ILE A 147 0.36 -1.84 1.81
CA ILE A 147 -0.88 -1.90 2.59
C ILE A 147 -0.74 -1.22 3.96
N ASP A 148 0.49 -1.03 4.43
CA ASP A 148 0.74 -0.43 5.75
C ASP A 148 0.63 1.11 5.70
N ILE A 149 -0.58 1.60 5.98
CA ILE A 149 -0.90 3.03 6.12
C ILE A 149 0.04 3.72 7.12
N LYS A 150 0.36 3.09 8.26
CA LYS A 150 1.20 3.71 9.30
C LYS A 150 2.64 3.88 8.82
N THR A 151 3.18 2.89 8.11
CA THR A 151 4.52 3.01 7.50
C THR A 151 4.52 4.13 6.45
N ARG A 152 3.46 4.28 5.65
CA ARG A 152 3.34 5.40 4.70
C ARG A 152 3.30 6.75 5.40
N GLU A 153 2.47 6.89 6.44
CA GLU A 153 2.39 8.10 7.24
C GLU A 153 3.73 8.46 7.90
N ALA A 154 4.44 7.46 8.44
CA ALA A 154 5.76 7.65 9.02
C ALA A 154 6.78 8.12 7.98
N ILE A 155 6.83 7.50 6.79
CA ILE A 155 7.71 7.92 5.69
C ILE A 155 7.41 9.37 5.28
N LEU A 156 6.13 9.73 5.11
CA LEU A 156 5.72 11.10 4.78
C LEU A 156 6.12 12.09 5.87
N TYR A 157 5.95 11.73 7.14
CA TYR A 157 6.37 12.55 8.26
C TYR A 157 7.87 12.83 8.24
N TRP A 158 8.71 11.79 8.15
CA TRP A 158 10.17 11.94 8.15
C TRP A 158 10.69 12.68 6.91
N LYS A 159 10.07 12.44 5.74
CA LYS A 159 10.35 13.20 4.53
C LYS A 159 10.08 14.69 4.72
N LYS A 160 8.97 15.05 5.39
CA LYS A 160 8.66 16.44 5.74
C LYS A 160 9.68 17.05 6.71
N GLN A 161 10.32 16.24 7.56
CA GLN A 161 11.43 16.67 8.42
C GLN A 161 12.77 16.81 7.69
N GLY A 162 12.82 16.59 6.37
CA GLY A 162 14.03 16.71 5.55
C GLY A 162 14.84 15.42 5.41
N LEU A 163 14.35 14.30 5.96
CA LEU A 163 15.00 13.02 5.78
C LEU A 163 14.72 12.45 4.39
N GLU A 164 15.76 11.96 3.70
CA GLU A 164 15.67 11.36 2.36
C GLU A 164 15.17 9.90 2.41
N ILE A 165 13.97 9.72 2.98
CA ILE A 165 13.30 8.43 3.05
C ILE A 165 12.27 8.26 1.94
N LYS A 166 12.30 7.09 1.31
CA LYS A 166 11.41 6.68 0.23
C LYS A 166 10.77 5.34 0.60
N GLY A 167 9.45 5.27 0.49
CA GLY A 167 8.76 3.98 0.44
C GLY A 167 8.84 3.47 -1.00
N TRP A 168 9.10 2.20 -1.20
CA TRP A 168 8.87 1.51 -2.48
C TRP A 168 7.73 0.52 -2.27
N ILE A 169 6.80 0.45 -3.21
CA ILE A 169 5.73 -0.56 -3.16
C ILE A 169 6.03 -1.66 -4.14
N TYR A 170 5.86 -2.91 -3.71
CA TYR A 170 5.69 -4.01 -4.63
C TYR A 170 4.26 -4.56 -4.58
N ARG A 171 3.75 -5.04 -5.72
CA ARG A 171 2.44 -5.69 -5.83
C ARG A 171 2.59 -6.99 -6.61
N ILE A 172 1.91 -8.03 -6.15
CA ILE A 172 1.89 -9.33 -6.82
C ILE A 172 0.50 -9.55 -7.39
N TYR A 173 0.45 -9.95 -8.65
CA TYR A 173 -0.77 -10.22 -9.39
C TYR A 173 -0.73 -11.63 -9.94
N GLN A 174 -1.86 -12.33 -9.91
CA GLN A 174 -1.99 -13.64 -10.51
C GLN A 174 -3.13 -13.65 -11.52
N THR A 175 -2.83 -14.08 -12.73
CA THR A 175 -3.82 -14.26 -13.80
C THR A 175 -4.65 -15.51 -13.55
N THR A 176 -5.80 -15.61 -14.23
CA THR A 176 -6.63 -16.82 -14.25
C THR A 176 -5.91 -18.03 -14.85
N SER A 177 -4.92 -17.82 -15.72
CA SER A 177 -4.02 -18.85 -16.26
C SER A 177 -2.94 -19.32 -15.28
N GLY A 178 -2.82 -18.67 -14.11
CA GLY A 178 -1.84 -19.01 -13.07
C GLY A 178 -0.50 -18.27 -13.18
N GLU A 179 -0.30 -17.45 -14.21
CA GLU A 179 0.91 -16.62 -14.36
C GLU A 179 0.96 -15.54 -13.28
N ILE A 180 2.16 -15.33 -12.72
CA ILE A 180 2.41 -14.39 -11.62
C ILE A 180 3.20 -13.19 -12.16
N TYR A 181 2.69 -12.00 -11.87
CA TYR A 181 3.31 -10.72 -12.22
C TYR A 181 3.69 -9.99 -10.94
N LEU A 182 4.90 -9.43 -10.92
CA LEU A 182 5.42 -8.63 -9.82
C LEU A 182 5.67 -7.22 -10.34
N GLU A 183 5.00 -6.25 -9.74
CA GLU A 183 5.12 -4.83 -10.04
C GLU A 183 5.91 -4.14 -8.93
N PHE A 184 6.85 -3.26 -9.30
CA PHE A 184 7.50 -2.33 -8.39
C PHE A 184 7.12 -0.90 -8.76
N ASN A 185 6.58 -0.17 -7.80
CA ASN A 185 6.25 1.23 -7.94
C ASN A 185 7.23 2.05 -7.11
N THR A 186 8.24 2.62 -7.78
CA THR A 186 9.09 3.68 -7.24
C THR A 186 8.23 4.95 -7.24
N TYR A 187 7.65 5.29 -6.10
CA TYR A 187 6.54 6.25 -5.99
C TYR A 187 6.64 7.46 -6.92
N LYS A 188 5.53 7.69 -7.64
CA LYS A 188 5.29 8.93 -8.34
C LYS A 188 5.27 10.06 -7.31
N THR A 189 5.76 11.21 -7.73
CA THR A 189 5.69 12.46 -6.97
C THR A 189 4.22 12.75 -6.63
N VAL A 190 3.90 12.58 -5.35
CA VAL A 190 2.60 12.81 -4.70
C VAL A 190 1.57 11.69 -4.90
N ASP A 191 1.76 10.55 -4.22
CA ASP A 191 0.69 9.55 -4.04
C ASP A 191 -0.07 9.81 -2.72
N ASP A 192 -1.40 9.76 -2.80
CA ASP A 192 -2.29 9.67 -1.65
C ASP A 192 -2.00 8.35 -0.89
N PRO A 193 -1.67 8.38 0.43
CA PRO A 193 -1.39 7.17 1.20
C PRO A 193 -2.55 6.18 1.26
N PHE A 194 -3.75 6.55 0.78
CA PHE A 194 -4.94 5.71 0.71
C PHE A 194 -5.20 5.11 -0.69
N GLU A 195 -4.42 5.44 -1.73
CA GLU A 195 -4.65 4.96 -3.11
C GLU A 195 -4.44 3.43 -3.28
N ASP A 196 -3.70 2.78 -2.39
CA ASP A 196 -3.26 1.38 -2.53
C ASP A 196 -3.86 0.39 -1.53
N ILE A 197 -4.79 0.88 -0.71
CA ILE A 197 -5.53 0.03 0.22
C ILE A 197 -6.37 -0.94 -0.60
N GLU A 198 -6.25 -2.23 -0.26
CA GLU A 198 -6.81 -3.33 -1.02
C GLU A 198 -8.27 -3.11 -1.43
N GLU A 199 -8.51 -3.32 -2.73
CA GLU A 199 -9.84 -3.42 -3.32
C GLU A 199 -10.49 -4.70 -2.78
N GLY A 200 -11.50 -4.54 -1.93
CA GLY A 200 -12.22 -5.67 -1.34
C GLY A 200 -13.00 -5.32 -0.08
N TYR A 201 -12.62 -4.31 0.70
CA TYR A 201 -13.39 -3.85 1.87
C TYR A 201 -13.57 -2.34 1.83
N TYR A 202 -14.80 -1.88 2.01
CA TYR A 202 -15.15 -0.45 1.91
C TYR A 202 -16.05 -0.03 3.06
N ILE A 203 -15.76 1.14 3.62
CA ILE A 203 -16.67 1.84 4.52
C ILE A 203 -17.37 2.92 3.69
N VAL A 204 -18.71 2.87 3.65
CA VAL A 204 -19.56 3.80 2.90
C VAL A 204 -20.44 4.57 3.87
N ASN A 205 -20.36 5.90 3.84
CA ASN A 205 -21.19 6.77 4.66
C ASN A 205 -22.65 6.73 4.17
N THR A 206 -23.59 6.49 5.07
CA THR A 206 -25.03 6.42 4.77
C THR A 206 -25.69 7.76 4.44
N ASN A 207 -24.91 8.85 4.48
CA ASN A 207 -25.35 10.22 4.24
C ASN A 207 -26.39 10.73 5.24
N TYR A 208 -26.54 10.06 6.40
CA TYR A 208 -27.57 10.34 7.40
C TYR A 208 -27.59 11.81 7.84
N SER A 209 -26.42 12.41 8.09
CA SER A 209 -26.29 13.81 8.53
C SER A 209 -26.84 14.82 7.52
N ASN A 210 -26.83 14.50 6.22
CA ASN A 210 -27.34 15.39 5.18
C ASN A 210 -28.80 15.08 4.85
N ASN A 211 -29.16 13.80 4.77
CA ASN A 211 -30.52 13.36 4.48
C ASN A 211 -30.81 11.97 5.08
N PRO A 212 -31.63 11.89 6.14
CA PRO A 212 -32.04 10.62 6.73
C PRO A 212 -32.77 9.66 5.78
N LEU A 213 -33.43 10.18 4.72
CA LEU A 213 -34.06 9.32 3.71
C LEU A 213 -33.03 8.50 2.93
N CYS A 214 -31.85 9.06 2.64
CA CYS A 214 -30.76 8.33 2.01
C CYS A 214 -30.30 7.13 2.85
N HIS A 215 -30.20 7.33 4.16
CA HIS A 215 -29.84 6.26 5.10
C HIS A 215 -30.91 5.17 5.12
N LYS A 216 -32.18 5.56 5.29
CA LYS A 216 -33.31 4.63 5.30
C LYS A 216 -33.39 3.81 4.02
N ASP A 217 -33.25 4.48 2.87
CA ASP A 217 -33.26 3.88 1.55
C ASP A 217 -32.11 2.87 1.35
N MET A 218 -30.89 3.15 1.84
CA MET A 218 -29.80 2.18 1.81
C MET A 218 -30.09 0.91 2.61
N LEU A 219 -30.71 1.04 3.78
CA LEU A 219 -31.05 -0.11 4.64
C LEU A 219 -32.21 -0.94 4.06
N GLU A 220 -33.32 -0.29 3.72
CA GLU A 220 -34.52 -0.95 3.21
C GLU A 220 -34.26 -1.66 1.88
N ASN A 221 -33.50 -1.01 0.98
CA ASN A 221 -33.16 -1.57 -0.33
C ASN A 221 -31.84 -2.34 -0.35
N LYS A 222 -31.21 -2.56 0.81
CA LYS A 222 -29.99 -3.37 0.97
C LYS A 222 -28.91 -2.97 -0.03
N LYS A 223 -28.59 -1.68 -0.10
CA LYS A 223 -27.69 -1.10 -1.09
C LYS A 223 -26.65 -0.18 -0.45
N ALA A 224 -25.53 -0.01 -1.14
CA ALA A 224 -24.56 1.02 -0.84
C ALA A 224 -24.65 2.11 -1.91
N ALA A 225 -24.81 3.36 -1.50
CA ALA A 225 -25.05 4.46 -2.43
C ALA A 225 -24.28 5.73 -2.04
N ALA A 226 -24.08 6.61 -3.01
CA ALA A 226 -23.54 7.95 -2.81
C ALA A 226 -24.20 8.92 -3.79
N TYR A 227 -24.16 10.21 -3.45
CA TYR A 227 -25.02 11.21 -4.04
C TYR A 227 -24.26 12.43 -4.52
N TYR A 228 -24.69 12.99 -5.66
CA TYR A 228 -24.12 14.15 -6.35
C TYR A 228 -22.64 14.03 -6.74
N HIS A 229 -22.25 14.74 -7.80
CA HIS A 229 -20.84 14.85 -8.17
C HIS A 229 -20.10 15.78 -7.18
N PRO A 230 -18.85 15.45 -6.76
CA PRO A 230 -18.05 14.29 -7.16
C PRO A 230 -18.30 13.01 -6.36
N TRP A 231 -19.01 13.08 -5.23
CA TRP A 231 -19.09 11.98 -4.26
C TRP A 231 -19.71 10.69 -4.78
N LYS A 232 -20.74 10.77 -5.64
CA LYS A 232 -21.37 9.59 -6.28
C LYS A 232 -20.37 8.73 -7.06
N ASN A 233 -19.27 9.32 -7.55
CA ASN A 233 -18.25 8.58 -8.28
C ASN A 233 -17.49 7.56 -7.42
N HIS A 234 -17.49 7.68 -6.09
CA HIS A 234 -16.83 6.70 -5.24
C HIS A 234 -17.46 5.30 -5.36
N VAL A 235 -18.75 5.21 -5.66
CA VAL A 235 -19.46 3.92 -5.82
C VAL A 235 -19.01 3.19 -7.09
N LYS A 236 -18.48 3.90 -8.09
CA LYS A 236 -17.92 3.26 -9.32
C LYS A 236 -16.77 2.30 -9.03
N ARG A 237 -16.10 2.46 -7.88
CA ARG A 237 -14.97 1.62 -7.48
C ARG A 237 -15.41 0.26 -6.92
N LEU A 238 -16.68 0.13 -6.52
CA LEU A 238 -17.22 -1.08 -5.92
C LEU A 238 -17.51 -2.13 -7.00
N GLN A 239 -16.97 -3.32 -6.83
CA GLN A 239 -17.07 -4.46 -7.72
C GLN A 239 -17.77 -5.64 -7.04
N ARG A 240 -18.34 -6.54 -7.84
CA ARG A 240 -18.99 -7.75 -7.33
C ARG A 240 -18.03 -8.55 -6.46
N GLY A 241 -18.47 -8.87 -5.24
CA GLY A 241 -17.65 -9.59 -4.26
C GLY A 241 -17.03 -8.70 -3.18
N ASP A 242 -16.98 -7.38 -3.39
CA ASP A 242 -16.47 -6.45 -2.38
C ASP A 242 -17.34 -6.45 -1.12
N TYR A 243 -16.71 -6.33 0.02
CA TYR A 243 -17.32 -6.22 1.34
C TYR A 243 -17.59 -4.74 1.64
N VAL A 244 -18.82 -4.43 2.01
CA VAL A 244 -19.24 -3.05 2.32
C VAL A 244 -19.76 -2.97 3.74
N PHE A 245 -19.28 -1.95 4.46
CA PHE A 245 -19.73 -1.54 5.77
C PHE A 245 -20.46 -0.19 5.64
N LEU A 246 -21.76 -0.16 5.95
CA LEU A 246 -22.53 1.08 5.96
C LEU A 246 -22.32 1.80 7.29
N TYR A 247 -21.75 3.01 7.23
CA TYR A 247 -21.41 3.82 8.39
C TYR A 247 -22.36 5.00 8.55
N GLN A 248 -22.93 5.16 9.75
CA GLN A 248 -23.70 6.33 10.14
C GLN A 248 -22.84 7.24 11.01
N SER A 249 -22.70 8.50 10.58
CA SER A 249 -21.96 9.54 11.32
C SER A 249 -22.45 9.65 12.76
N GLY A 250 -21.50 9.63 13.71
CA GLY A 250 -21.78 9.72 15.14
C GLY A 250 -22.28 8.43 15.81
N ILE A 251 -22.58 7.38 15.03
CA ILE A 251 -23.11 6.11 15.54
C ILE A 251 -22.12 4.96 15.32
N GLY A 252 -21.67 4.75 14.08
CA GLY A 252 -20.81 3.60 13.74
C GLY A 252 -21.28 2.83 12.51
N ILE A 253 -20.74 1.63 12.32
CA ILE A 253 -21.21 0.71 11.27
C ILE A 253 -22.55 0.13 11.69
N VAL A 254 -23.58 0.39 10.89
CA VAL A 254 -24.99 0.01 11.14
C VAL A 254 -25.46 -1.16 10.29
N ALA A 255 -24.78 -1.46 9.18
CA ALA A 255 -25.08 -2.61 8.34
C ALA A 255 -23.82 -3.07 7.60
N ARG A 256 -23.83 -4.33 7.16
CA ARG A 256 -22.79 -4.88 6.29
C ARG A 256 -23.38 -5.75 5.19
N GLY A 257 -22.67 -5.89 4.08
CA GLY A 257 -23.03 -6.80 3.00
C GLY A 257 -21.87 -7.00 2.02
N THR A 258 -22.12 -7.77 0.96
CA THR A 258 -21.19 -7.93 -0.16
C THR A 258 -21.83 -7.47 -1.45
N VAL A 259 -21.09 -6.81 -2.34
CA VAL A 259 -21.62 -6.27 -3.60
C VAL A 259 -22.11 -7.40 -4.50
N LYS A 260 -23.36 -7.26 -4.96
CA LYS A 260 -24.07 -8.22 -5.82
C LYS A 260 -24.26 -7.71 -7.24
N SER A 261 -24.48 -6.41 -7.43
CA SER A 261 -24.79 -5.84 -8.74
C SER A 261 -23.64 -5.02 -9.29
N ASP A 262 -23.71 -4.74 -10.59
CA ASP A 262 -22.94 -3.66 -11.22
C ASP A 262 -23.53 -2.30 -10.79
N LEU A 263 -22.85 -1.22 -11.16
CA LEU A 263 -23.26 0.15 -10.86
C LEU A 263 -24.66 0.45 -11.44
N LYS A 264 -25.55 0.96 -10.59
CA LYS A 264 -26.87 1.46 -10.96
C LYS A 264 -26.99 2.94 -10.66
N LYS A 265 -27.92 3.61 -11.33
CA LYS A 265 -28.23 5.03 -11.16
C LYS A 265 -29.70 5.21 -10.82
N SER A 266 -30.00 6.21 -9.99
CA SER A 266 -31.35 6.59 -9.63
C SER A 266 -31.42 8.10 -9.39
N HIS A 267 -32.63 8.61 -9.18
CA HIS A 267 -32.83 9.95 -8.68
C HIS A 267 -32.47 10.06 -7.20
N TYR A 268 -32.10 11.26 -6.73
CA TYR A 268 -31.82 11.47 -5.32
C TYR A 268 -33.04 11.17 -4.44
N PRO A 269 -32.92 10.41 -3.33
CA PRO A 269 -34.03 10.07 -2.45
C PRO A 269 -34.84 11.29 -1.98
N GLY A 270 -36.14 11.28 -2.28
CA GLY A 270 -37.05 12.39 -1.97
C GLY A 270 -37.02 13.56 -2.98
N LYS A 271 -36.21 13.48 -4.05
CA LYS A 271 -36.12 14.49 -5.10
C LYS A 271 -36.18 13.85 -6.50
N PRO A 272 -37.38 13.57 -7.03
CA PRO A 272 -37.56 12.88 -8.32
C PRO A 272 -36.97 13.63 -9.53
N LYS A 273 -36.76 14.95 -9.40
CA LYS A 273 -36.18 15.80 -10.46
C LYS A 273 -34.66 15.68 -10.56
N ASP A 274 -34.00 15.14 -9.53
CA ASP A 274 -32.55 15.04 -9.45
C ASP A 274 -32.11 13.71 -10.04
N ILE A 275 -32.34 13.55 -11.35
CA ILE A 275 -32.10 12.32 -12.12
C ILE A 275 -30.61 11.99 -12.14
N ASP A 276 -30.26 10.71 -12.03
CA ASP A 276 -28.87 10.20 -12.04
C ASP A 276 -27.95 10.79 -10.95
N GLU A 277 -28.53 11.40 -9.92
CA GLU A 277 -27.78 11.95 -8.78
C GLU A 277 -27.51 10.94 -7.66
N GLU A 278 -28.10 9.75 -7.72
CA GLU A 278 -27.73 8.61 -6.89
C GLU A 278 -26.98 7.58 -7.73
N TYR A 279 -25.77 7.21 -7.32
CA TYR A 279 -25.09 6.00 -7.80
C TYR A 279 -25.10 4.95 -6.69
N TYR A 280 -25.48 3.72 -7.02
CA TYR A 280 -25.61 2.65 -6.04
C TYR A 280 -25.23 1.27 -6.58
N VAL A 281 -24.93 0.36 -5.65
CA VAL A 281 -24.80 -1.08 -5.89
C VAL A 281 -25.66 -1.84 -4.87
N GLU A 282 -26.26 -2.94 -5.30
CA GLU A 282 -27.03 -3.83 -4.42
C GLU A 282 -26.10 -4.75 -3.64
N LEU A 283 -26.48 -5.04 -2.39
CA LEU A 283 -25.72 -5.91 -1.50
C LEU A 283 -26.45 -7.24 -1.27
N LYS A 284 -25.69 -8.34 -1.27
CA LYS A 284 -26.09 -9.68 -0.81
C LYS A 284 -25.47 -9.98 0.56
N SER A 285 -25.99 -11.01 1.23
CA SER A 285 -25.59 -11.35 2.60
C SER A 285 -25.65 -10.13 3.53
N PHE A 286 -26.69 -9.30 3.31
CA PHE A 286 -26.88 -8.05 4.01
C PHE A 286 -27.38 -8.32 5.42
N SER A 287 -26.80 -7.63 6.40
CA SER A 287 -27.20 -7.73 7.80
C SER A 287 -27.11 -6.36 8.46
N GLU A 288 -28.21 -5.94 9.06
CA GLU A 288 -28.24 -4.81 9.98
C GLU A 288 -27.60 -5.21 11.31
N ILE A 289 -26.88 -4.28 11.91
CA ILE A 289 -26.07 -4.50 13.10
C ILE A 289 -26.82 -3.95 14.30
N LYS A 290 -27.24 -4.83 15.22
CA LYS A 290 -28.02 -4.44 16.42
C LYS A 290 -27.24 -3.49 17.32
N LYS A 291 -25.94 -3.72 17.47
CA LYS A 291 -25.03 -2.86 18.23
C LYS A 291 -23.99 -2.27 17.28
N PRO A 292 -24.17 -1.04 16.78
CA PRO A 292 -23.24 -0.44 15.83
C PRO A 292 -21.78 -0.48 16.32
N LEU A 293 -20.85 -0.67 15.39
CA LEU A 293 -19.42 -0.65 15.69
C LEU A 293 -18.90 0.78 15.54
N THR A 294 -18.58 1.42 16.66
CA THR A 294 -18.18 2.84 16.71
C THR A 294 -16.81 3.07 16.08
N ALA A 295 -16.49 4.32 15.70
CA ALA A 295 -15.16 4.69 15.20
C ALA A 295 -14.04 4.34 16.19
N THR A 296 -14.28 4.54 17.49
CA THR A 296 -13.34 4.18 18.56
C THR A 296 -13.12 2.67 18.64
N GLU A 297 -14.18 1.86 18.54
CA GLU A 297 -14.04 0.40 18.51
C GLU A 297 -13.31 -0.07 17.25
N ILE A 298 -13.60 0.52 16.08
CA ILE A 298 -12.88 0.24 14.84
C ILE A 298 -11.38 0.53 15.02
N LYS A 299 -11.03 1.69 15.60
CA LYS A 299 -9.64 2.03 15.91
C LYS A 299 -9.01 1.03 16.87
N THR A 300 -9.72 0.59 17.90
CA THR A 300 -9.21 -0.42 18.85
C THR A 300 -8.94 -1.76 18.18
N ILE A 301 -9.86 -2.27 17.35
CA ILE A 301 -9.69 -3.59 16.74
C ILE A 301 -8.70 -3.59 15.57
N THR A 302 -8.62 -2.49 14.81
CA THR A 302 -7.71 -2.39 13.64
C THR A 302 -6.37 -1.76 14.00
N SER A 303 -6.28 -1.10 15.15
CA SER A 303 -5.17 -0.21 15.51
C SER A 303 -4.97 0.97 14.54
N ILE A 304 -5.93 1.29 13.67
CA ILE A 304 -5.85 2.34 12.65
C ILE A 304 -6.89 3.43 12.92
N ASP A 305 -6.47 4.69 12.83
CA ASP A 305 -7.35 5.85 13.04
C ASP A 305 -7.94 6.34 11.71
N TYR A 306 -9.01 5.67 11.27
CA TYR A 306 -9.67 6.01 10.01
C TYR A 306 -10.39 7.35 10.05
N ARG A 307 -10.33 8.10 8.93
CA ARG A 307 -11.06 9.35 8.76
C ARG A 307 -12.46 9.11 8.19
N PHE A 308 -13.47 9.07 9.06
CA PHE A 308 -14.88 8.86 8.70
C PHE A 308 -15.60 10.06 8.06
N MET A 309 -14.87 11.14 7.73
CA MET A 309 -15.44 12.32 7.05
C MET A 309 -15.65 12.11 5.55
N MET A 310 -15.15 11.01 4.98
CA MET A 310 -15.26 10.70 3.56
C MET A 310 -16.57 9.97 3.25
N THR A 311 -17.07 10.14 2.01
CA THR A 311 -18.23 9.40 1.51
C THR A 311 -17.97 7.90 1.45
N CYS A 312 -16.77 7.51 1.02
CA CYS A 312 -16.35 6.13 0.92
C CYS A 312 -14.82 6.06 0.97
N PHE A 313 -14.29 5.09 1.71
CA PHE A 313 -12.87 4.77 1.72
C PHE A 313 -12.67 3.26 1.84
N SER A 314 -11.56 2.77 1.29
CA SER A 314 -11.17 1.37 1.38
C SER A 314 -10.50 1.08 2.73
N VAL A 315 -10.59 -0.18 3.13
CA VAL A 315 -10.01 -0.75 4.35
C VAL A 315 -9.14 -1.91 3.92
N ASP A 316 -7.95 -2.07 4.50
CA ASP A 316 -7.10 -3.21 4.17
C ASP A 316 -7.79 -4.53 4.56
N ARG A 317 -7.41 -5.64 3.92
CA ARG A 317 -8.08 -6.93 4.17
C ARG A 317 -7.94 -7.42 5.59
N GLU A 318 -6.83 -7.15 6.29
CA GLU A 318 -6.69 -7.60 7.68
C GLU A 318 -7.69 -6.86 8.59
N SER A 319 -7.70 -5.53 8.52
CA SER A 319 -8.66 -4.66 9.20
C SER A 319 -10.10 -4.98 8.80
N GLY A 320 -10.36 -5.15 7.51
CA GLY A 320 -11.66 -5.51 6.96
C GLY A 320 -12.16 -6.84 7.51
N ASN A 321 -11.31 -7.86 7.59
CA ASN A 321 -11.64 -9.13 8.22
C ASN A 321 -11.90 -9.00 9.72
N LYS A 322 -11.08 -8.24 10.46
CA LYS A 322 -11.31 -7.96 11.89
C LYS A 322 -12.66 -7.29 12.12
N ILE A 323 -12.99 -6.27 11.32
CA ILE A 323 -14.28 -5.58 11.37
C ILE A 323 -15.42 -6.55 11.03
N TRP A 324 -15.32 -7.31 9.94
CA TRP A 324 -16.35 -8.25 9.50
C TRP A 324 -16.65 -9.33 10.56
N ASN A 325 -15.60 -9.90 11.15
CA ASN A 325 -15.73 -10.91 12.20
C ASN A 325 -16.35 -10.32 13.48
N GLU A 326 -15.97 -9.10 13.85
CA GLU A 326 -16.55 -8.41 15.00
C GLU A 326 -18.04 -8.07 14.79
N LEU A 327 -18.39 -7.59 13.59
CA LEU A 327 -19.79 -7.32 13.23
C LEU A 327 -20.64 -8.59 13.17
N THR A 328 -20.05 -9.74 12.83
CA THR A 328 -20.76 -11.03 12.83
C THR A 328 -21.27 -11.41 14.22
N LYS A 329 -20.59 -10.99 15.28
CA LYS A 329 -21.02 -11.22 16.68
C LYS A 329 -22.15 -10.26 17.12
N ARG A 330 -22.50 -9.28 16.29
CA ARG A 330 -23.41 -8.16 16.62
C ARG A 330 -24.72 -8.17 15.82
N ILE A 331 -24.93 -9.21 15.01
CA ILE A 331 -26.18 -9.53 14.30
C ILE A 331 -26.98 -10.47 15.19
#